data_AF-A0A6C0BEW8-F1
#
_entry.id   AF-A0A6C0BEW8-F1
#
_cell.length_a   1.000
_cell.length_b   1.000
_cell.length_c   1.000
_cell.angle_alpha   90.00
_cell.angle_beta   90.00
_cell.angle_gamma   90.00
#
_symmetry.space_group_name_H-M   'P 1'
#
loop_
_entity.id
_entity.type
_entity.pdbx_description
1 polymer ?
#
loop_
_entity_poly.entity_id
_entity_poly.type
_entity_poly.pdbx_seq_one_letter_code
_entity_poly.pdbx_strand_id
1 'polypeptide(L)'
;MSIWISRNSISHEVAENIANECVVLEQLDDFTVGLGTQPRSLLMFMKDKSDEYFIVPAFVAKKYGYKCINPFHKQRFFKDPNNPNKIYPEFTGTFREYQINVIPEIIQYLMEKESVIVGLPPGYGKTIIATYLITLCLYLAIVVCKQSKVYEGWKTTFKKVLPGARVWYVGEEKMPDNFDIILCMNERLNHVPDEVKYQVGTLIIDEVHTIATYSQKSTFLGFSPKYIIFESATFEASSFWKMAALCSGEHGVFITSKIPHYVFAIKTGIKGTWERKNGKVIPSSVQKSLLQDKLRFNIILSLIYNHISHRKIIVMQKLTEGIDELTESIKNLGISADSLYGINNDYKQSQVLTGTMGKMGTGFDEENACKDFYTNPTKSDTLILANSIKSKYLYIQCVGRVLRTQDEIPWVMYPIDENSNIQKHFKGLEPIIREMNGTIINVDFKNLCIQGTKIKYQHFYIPCILYKLLSNEEYEDFYKYGIYMGNNEERKNNYIILQTSESVMQYKNKLYNGIKCFILKLQYCNLYCDQFGNPFLNDGLVYCKHSIFIRNVISANNL
;
A
#
# COMPACT_ATOMS: atom_id res chain seq x y z
N MET A 1 -20.59 -7.59 -18.56
CA MET A 1 -20.12 -6.49 -19.42
C MET A 1 -20.00 -7.01 -20.85
N SER A 2 -21.14 -7.28 -21.45
CA SER A 2 -21.25 -8.04 -22.69
C SER A 2 -22.35 -7.48 -23.58
N ILE A 3 -22.26 -7.70 -24.88
CA ILE A 3 -23.38 -7.56 -25.80
C ILE A 3 -23.94 -8.96 -26.07
N TRP A 4 -25.27 -9.06 -26.10
CA TRP A 4 -26.00 -10.30 -26.34
C TRP A 4 -26.40 -10.31 -27.82
N ILE A 5 -25.80 -11.20 -28.61
CA ILE A 5 -25.97 -11.28 -30.05
C ILE A 5 -26.91 -12.44 -30.35
N SER A 6 -28.06 -12.18 -30.98
CA SER A 6 -28.96 -13.25 -31.39
C SER A 6 -28.23 -14.19 -32.35
N ARG A 7 -28.31 -15.49 -32.09
CA ARG A 7 -27.66 -16.54 -32.89
C ARG A 7 -28.12 -16.56 -34.35
N ASN A 8 -29.33 -16.07 -34.62
CA ASN A 8 -29.88 -15.93 -35.98
C ASN A 8 -29.38 -14.67 -36.72
N SER A 9 -28.70 -13.76 -36.02
CA SER A 9 -28.18 -12.48 -36.56
C SER A 9 -26.68 -12.49 -36.88
N ILE A 10 -26.02 -13.65 -36.78
CA ILE A 10 -24.57 -13.81 -36.93
C ILE A 10 -24.26 -15.07 -37.75
N SER A 11 -23.34 -14.97 -38.70
CA SER A 11 -22.88 -16.14 -39.47
C SER A 11 -21.92 -17.00 -38.65
N HIS A 12 -21.77 -18.27 -39.01
CA HIS A 12 -20.82 -19.17 -38.34
C HIS A 12 -19.39 -18.61 -38.34
N GLU A 13 -18.93 -18.13 -39.49
CA GLU A 13 -17.60 -17.53 -39.67
C GLU A 13 -17.38 -16.31 -38.76
N VAL A 14 -18.35 -15.40 -38.65
CA VAL A 14 -18.24 -14.24 -37.76
C VAL A 14 -18.26 -14.66 -36.29
N ALA A 15 -19.08 -15.65 -35.92
CA ALA A 15 -19.11 -16.19 -34.57
C ALA A 15 -17.79 -16.89 -34.17
N GLU A 16 -17.18 -17.63 -35.11
CA GLU A 16 -15.88 -18.29 -34.93
C GLU A 16 -14.74 -17.28 -34.79
N ASN A 17 -14.72 -16.24 -35.65
CA ASN A 17 -13.76 -15.14 -35.54
C ASN A 17 -13.89 -14.39 -34.20
N ILE A 18 -15.11 -14.08 -33.74
CA ILE A 18 -15.36 -13.51 -32.41
C ILE A 18 -14.87 -14.44 -31.30
N ALA A 19 -15.16 -15.74 -31.38
CA ALA A 19 -14.73 -16.71 -30.37
C ALA A 19 -13.20 -16.78 -30.26
N ASN A 20 -12.48 -16.72 -31.38
CA ASN A 20 -11.03 -16.67 -31.43
C ASN A 20 -10.47 -15.38 -30.78
N GLU A 21 -11.05 -14.21 -31.05
CA GLU A 21 -10.66 -12.96 -30.36
C GLU A 21 -11.03 -12.94 -28.86
N CYS A 22 -11.99 -13.77 -28.45
CA CYS A 22 -12.37 -13.91 -27.03
C CYS A 22 -11.42 -14.83 -26.23
N VAL A 23 -10.35 -15.39 -26.81
CA VAL A 23 -9.40 -16.24 -26.07
C VAL A 23 -8.42 -15.40 -25.25
N VAL A 24 -8.54 -15.47 -23.92
CA VAL A 24 -7.59 -14.83 -22.99
C VAL A 24 -6.54 -15.84 -22.56
N LEU A 25 -5.27 -15.55 -22.84
CA LEU A 25 -4.12 -16.26 -22.28
C LEU A 25 -3.61 -15.55 -21.03
N GLU A 26 -3.28 -16.35 -20.01
CA GLU A 26 -2.71 -15.87 -18.75
C GLU A 26 -1.32 -15.26 -18.96
N GLN A 27 -1.13 -14.02 -18.51
CA GLN A 27 0.18 -13.37 -18.49
C GLN A 27 0.97 -13.81 -17.25
N LEU A 28 1.93 -14.70 -17.47
CA LEU A 28 2.90 -15.15 -16.48
C LEU A 28 4.18 -14.30 -16.57
N ASP A 29 4.83 -14.06 -15.44
CA ASP A 29 6.12 -13.39 -15.39
C ASP A 29 7.28 -14.36 -15.68
N ASP A 30 8.41 -13.85 -16.18
CA ASP A 30 9.58 -14.65 -16.62
C ASP A 30 10.05 -15.70 -15.63
N PHE A 31 9.93 -15.44 -14.33
CA PHE A 31 10.32 -16.40 -13.29
C PHE A 31 9.34 -17.57 -13.23
N THR A 32 8.04 -17.31 -13.32
CA THR A 32 6.99 -18.34 -13.33
C THR A 32 7.05 -19.18 -14.61
N VAL A 33 7.35 -18.56 -15.76
CA VAL A 33 7.65 -19.26 -17.02
C VAL A 33 8.92 -20.10 -16.89
N GLY A 34 9.98 -19.56 -16.30
CA GLY A 34 11.25 -20.27 -16.05
C GLY A 34 11.14 -21.45 -15.07
N LEU A 35 10.06 -21.54 -14.28
CA LEU A 35 9.72 -22.73 -13.48
C LEU A 35 8.98 -23.82 -14.29
N GLY A 36 8.76 -23.62 -15.59
CA GLY A 36 8.03 -24.54 -16.48
C GLY A 36 6.51 -24.41 -16.40
N THR A 37 5.98 -23.36 -15.76
CA THR A 37 4.53 -23.14 -15.63
C THR A 37 3.96 -22.70 -16.98
N GLN A 38 2.96 -23.43 -17.49
CA GLN A 38 2.27 -23.07 -18.73
C GLN A 38 1.12 -22.08 -18.45
N PRO A 39 0.93 -21.06 -19.31
CA PRO A 39 -0.17 -20.11 -19.15
C PRO A 39 -1.52 -20.79 -19.39
N ARG A 40 -2.50 -20.51 -18.53
CA ARG A 40 -3.88 -21.00 -18.73
C ARG A 40 -4.58 -20.20 -19.83
N SER A 41 -5.49 -20.85 -20.53
CA SER A 41 -6.39 -20.22 -21.51
C SER A 41 -7.81 -20.14 -20.97
N LEU A 42 -8.49 -19.02 -21.22
CA LEU A 42 -9.88 -18.76 -20.83
C LEU A 42 -10.64 -18.16 -22.01
N LEU A 43 -11.61 -18.90 -22.55
CA LEU A 43 -12.51 -18.39 -23.58
C LEU A 43 -13.56 -17.46 -22.96
N MET A 44 -13.51 -16.17 -23.27
CA MET A 44 -14.45 -15.13 -22.83
C MET A 44 -15.73 -15.05 -23.68
N PHE A 45 -16.22 -16.19 -24.17
CA PHE A 45 -17.43 -16.31 -24.97
C PHE A 45 -18.41 -17.28 -24.27
N MET A 46 -19.71 -17.01 -24.29
CA MET A 46 -20.74 -17.90 -23.72
C MET A 46 -22.00 -17.95 -24.60
N LYS A 47 -22.81 -18.96 -24.37
CA LYS A 47 -24.23 -18.99 -24.73
C LYS A 47 -25.04 -18.57 -23.51
N ASP A 48 -26.22 -18.01 -23.72
CA ASP A 48 -27.17 -17.76 -22.66
C ASP A 48 -27.90 -19.07 -22.24
N LYS A 49 -28.93 -18.98 -21.39
CA LYS A 49 -29.67 -20.15 -20.89
C LYS A 49 -30.62 -20.77 -21.95
N SER A 50 -31.12 -20.01 -22.92
CA SER A 50 -31.98 -20.53 -24.01
C SER A 50 -31.19 -21.01 -25.25
N ASP A 51 -29.88 -20.72 -25.34
CA ASP A 51 -29.04 -20.97 -26.52
C ASP A 51 -29.47 -20.17 -27.77
N GLU A 52 -30.25 -19.10 -27.55
CA GLU A 52 -30.69 -18.13 -28.56
C GLU A 52 -29.70 -16.96 -28.71
N TYR A 53 -28.89 -16.68 -27.68
CA TYR A 53 -27.96 -15.55 -27.66
C TYR A 53 -26.53 -15.99 -27.33
N PHE A 54 -25.58 -15.44 -28.10
CA PHE A 54 -24.17 -15.42 -27.71
C PHE A 54 -23.89 -14.21 -26.83
N ILE A 55 -23.26 -14.46 -25.68
CA ILE A 55 -22.84 -13.44 -24.73
C ILE A 55 -21.36 -13.14 -24.99
N VAL A 56 -21.11 -11.98 -25.61
CA VAL A 56 -19.79 -11.58 -26.13
C VAL A 56 -19.28 -10.35 -25.37
N PRO A 57 -17.99 -10.25 -25.02
CA PRO A 57 -17.40 -9.06 -24.39
C PRO A 57 -17.71 -7.80 -25.20
N ALA A 58 -18.14 -6.72 -24.53
CA ALA A 58 -18.77 -5.60 -25.24
C ALA A 58 -17.84 -4.88 -26.24
N PHE A 59 -16.56 -4.71 -25.92
CA PHE A 59 -15.59 -4.10 -26.84
C PHE A 59 -15.30 -4.99 -28.06
N VAL A 60 -15.19 -6.31 -27.88
CA VAL A 60 -15.07 -7.27 -29.01
C VAL A 60 -16.31 -7.18 -29.89
N ALA A 61 -17.51 -7.30 -29.34
CA ALA A 61 -18.75 -7.23 -30.12
C ALA A 61 -18.88 -5.91 -30.93
N LYS A 62 -18.48 -4.77 -30.33
CA LYS A 62 -18.44 -3.46 -31.01
C LYS A 62 -17.49 -3.43 -32.22
N LYS A 63 -16.35 -4.14 -32.17
CA LYS A 63 -15.41 -4.26 -33.29
C LYS A 63 -16.06 -4.89 -34.54
N TYR A 64 -17.02 -5.80 -34.34
CA TYR A 64 -17.82 -6.44 -35.40
C TYR A 64 -19.13 -5.68 -35.70
N GLY A 65 -19.27 -4.43 -35.25
CA GLY A 65 -20.42 -3.56 -35.55
C GLY A 65 -21.65 -3.76 -34.67
N TYR A 66 -21.64 -4.70 -33.72
CA TYR A 66 -22.76 -4.91 -32.79
C TYR A 66 -22.84 -3.78 -31.76
N LYS A 67 -24.06 -3.29 -31.51
CA LYS A 67 -24.34 -2.19 -30.56
C LYS A 67 -25.02 -2.74 -29.30
N CYS A 68 -24.80 -2.09 -28.16
CA CYS A 68 -25.53 -2.41 -26.93
C CYS A 68 -26.96 -1.85 -27.02
N ILE A 69 -27.88 -2.65 -27.57
CA ILE A 69 -29.31 -2.33 -27.64
C ILE A 69 -30.02 -3.22 -26.63
N ASN A 70 -30.25 -2.70 -25.43
CA ASN A 70 -30.96 -3.39 -24.36
C ASN A 70 -32.17 -2.54 -23.92
N PRO A 71 -33.41 -2.91 -24.30
CA PRO A 71 -34.61 -2.12 -23.97
C PRO A 71 -34.97 -2.16 -22.48
N PHE A 72 -34.34 -3.05 -21.70
CA PHE A 72 -34.58 -3.17 -20.26
C PHE A 72 -33.74 -2.18 -19.42
N HIS A 73 -32.78 -1.47 -20.01
CA HIS A 73 -31.98 -0.43 -19.33
C HIS A 73 -32.87 0.59 -18.65
N LYS A 74 -32.86 0.60 -17.31
CA LYS A 74 -33.76 1.44 -16.52
C LYS A 74 -33.15 2.81 -16.30
N GLN A 75 -33.80 3.86 -16.76
CA GLN A 75 -33.39 5.23 -16.42
C GLN A 75 -33.64 5.49 -14.93
N ARG A 76 -32.66 6.07 -14.24
CA ARG A 76 -32.70 6.37 -12.80
C ARG A 76 -32.27 7.80 -12.45
N PHE A 77 -31.55 8.47 -13.35
CA PHE A 77 -31.26 9.90 -13.24
C PHE A 77 -31.87 10.66 -14.42
N PHE A 78 -32.30 11.89 -14.15
CA PHE A 78 -33.13 12.67 -15.06
C PHE A 78 -32.58 14.09 -15.16
N LYS A 79 -32.46 14.60 -16.39
CA LYS A 79 -32.13 16.01 -16.63
C LYS A 79 -33.34 16.88 -16.29
N ASP A 80 -33.11 18.05 -15.70
CA ASP A 80 -34.16 19.03 -15.46
C ASP A 80 -34.72 19.52 -16.82
N PRO A 81 -36.04 19.45 -17.07
CA PRO A 81 -36.64 19.89 -18.33
C PRO A 81 -36.34 21.35 -18.67
N ASN A 82 -36.11 22.20 -17.67
CA ASN A 82 -35.83 23.63 -17.84
C ASN A 82 -34.34 23.96 -17.79
N ASN A 83 -33.49 23.02 -17.38
CA ASN A 83 -32.03 23.20 -17.32
C ASN A 83 -31.31 21.86 -17.57
N PRO A 84 -30.95 21.52 -18.83
CA PRO A 84 -30.38 20.21 -19.16
C PRO A 84 -28.97 19.95 -18.58
N ASN A 85 -28.35 20.96 -17.95
CA ASN A 85 -27.10 20.81 -17.20
C ASN A 85 -27.34 20.35 -15.75
N LYS A 86 -28.57 20.43 -15.25
CA LYS A 86 -28.97 19.94 -13.93
C LYS A 86 -29.53 18.53 -14.05
N ILE A 87 -29.08 17.63 -13.17
CA ILE A 87 -29.48 16.22 -13.12
C ILE A 87 -29.97 15.89 -11.71
N TYR A 88 -31.03 15.08 -11.61
CA TYR A 88 -31.56 14.55 -10.36
C TYR A 88 -31.47 13.02 -10.30
N PRO A 89 -31.12 12.41 -9.14
CA PRO A 89 -30.57 13.05 -7.94
C PRO A 89 -29.32 13.89 -8.17
N GLU A 90 -29.22 15.01 -7.46
CA GLU A 90 -28.20 16.05 -7.69
C GLU A 90 -26.85 15.66 -7.06
N PHE A 91 -25.79 15.72 -7.87
CA PHE A 91 -24.42 15.56 -7.40
C PHE A 91 -23.96 16.85 -6.71
N THR A 92 -23.64 16.76 -5.42
CA THR A 92 -23.25 17.89 -4.55
C THR A 92 -21.75 17.94 -4.27
N GLY A 93 -20.97 17.06 -4.89
CA GLY A 93 -19.52 17.02 -4.73
C GLY A 93 -18.80 18.18 -5.42
N THR A 94 -17.70 18.64 -4.82
CA THR A 94 -16.77 19.58 -5.45
C THR A 94 -15.49 18.87 -5.87
N PHE A 95 -14.97 19.25 -7.04
CA PHE A 95 -13.70 18.73 -7.56
C PHE A 95 -12.53 19.63 -7.15
N ARG A 96 -11.40 19.02 -6.85
CA ARG A 96 -10.11 19.71 -6.70
C ARG A 96 -9.58 20.08 -8.09
N GLU A 97 -8.81 21.15 -8.17
CA GLU A 97 -8.25 21.68 -9.43
C GLU A 97 -7.61 20.60 -10.33
N TYR A 98 -6.77 19.73 -9.77
CA TYR A 98 -6.16 18.64 -10.55
C TYR A 98 -7.18 17.64 -11.13
N GLN A 99 -8.33 17.42 -10.47
CA GLN A 99 -9.38 16.54 -10.97
C GLN A 99 -10.14 17.20 -12.13
N ILE A 100 -10.38 18.51 -12.06
CA ILE A 100 -11.07 19.28 -13.10
C ILE A 100 -10.39 19.11 -14.46
N ASN A 101 -9.06 19.03 -14.48
CA ASN A 101 -8.28 18.89 -15.71
C ASN A 101 -8.43 17.53 -16.42
N VAL A 102 -8.79 16.45 -15.70
CA VAL A 102 -8.90 15.09 -16.29
C VAL A 102 -10.33 14.63 -16.56
N ILE A 103 -11.32 15.21 -15.87
CA ILE A 103 -12.73 14.84 -16.01
C ILE A 103 -13.26 14.99 -17.45
N PRO A 104 -12.95 16.07 -18.21
CA PRO A 104 -13.41 16.21 -19.60
C PRO A 104 -12.96 15.07 -20.52
N GLU A 105 -11.70 14.63 -20.41
CA GLU A 105 -11.13 13.53 -21.20
C GLU A 105 -11.78 12.18 -20.83
N ILE A 106 -12.02 11.94 -19.54
CA ILE A 106 -12.74 10.75 -19.06
C ILE A 106 -14.17 10.71 -19.62
N ILE A 107 -14.88 11.86 -19.62
CA ILE A 107 -16.22 11.98 -20.21
C ILE A 107 -16.17 11.76 -21.71
N GLN A 108 -15.17 12.30 -22.42
CA GLN A 108 -15.03 12.11 -23.87
C GLN A 108 -14.90 10.63 -24.23
N TYR A 109 -13.99 9.89 -23.58
CA TYR A 109 -13.88 8.43 -23.79
C TYR A 109 -15.20 7.70 -23.51
N LEU A 110 -15.85 8.03 -22.39
CA LEU A 110 -17.10 7.41 -21.98
C LEU A 110 -18.26 7.72 -22.96
N MET A 111 -18.26 8.89 -23.60
CA MET A 111 -19.27 9.25 -24.61
C MET A 111 -18.99 8.65 -25.98
N GLU A 112 -17.73 8.58 -26.41
CA GLU A 112 -17.34 8.05 -27.72
C GLU A 112 -17.35 6.53 -27.80
N LYS A 113 -16.93 5.84 -26.72
CA LYS A 113 -16.72 4.39 -26.71
C LYS A 113 -17.76 3.64 -25.89
N GLU A 114 -18.51 4.36 -25.06
CA GLU A 114 -19.35 3.84 -23.97
C GLU A 114 -18.55 3.03 -22.94
N SER A 115 -17.24 3.29 -22.86
CA SER A 115 -16.33 2.67 -21.90
C SER A 115 -15.15 3.59 -21.59
N VAL A 116 -14.58 3.46 -20.38
CA VAL A 116 -13.37 4.19 -19.98
C VAL A 116 -12.63 3.50 -18.84
N ILE A 117 -11.29 3.50 -18.89
CA ILE A 117 -10.44 3.16 -17.74
C ILE A 117 -10.05 4.46 -17.01
N VAL A 118 -10.35 4.54 -15.72
CA VAL A 118 -10.00 5.64 -14.80
C VAL A 118 -8.74 5.24 -14.05
N GLY A 119 -7.59 5.44 -14.71
CA GLY A 119 -6.24 5.09 -14.27
C GLY A 119 -5.60 6.07 -13.29
N LEU A 120 -6.38 6.58 -12.33
CA LEU A 120 -5.94 7.66 -11.43
C LEU A 120 -5.37 7.13 -10.11
N PRO A 121 -4.35 7.79 -9.53
CA PRO A 121 -3.60 7.26 -8.40
C PRO A 121 -4.43 7.25 -7.09
N PRO A 122 -4.01 6.50 -6.06
CA PRO A 122 -4.71 6.48 -4.77
C PRO A 122 -4.79 7.89 -4.16
N GLY A 123 -5.95 8.25 -3.61
CA GLY A 123 -6.19 9.59 -3.03
C GLY A 123 -6.63 10.68 -4.03
N TYR A 124 -6.52 10.43 -5.33
CA TYR A 124 -6.95 11.35 -6.40
C TYR A 124 -8.49 11.52 -6.50
N GLY A 125 -9.26 10.81 -5.68
CA GLY A 125 -10.72 10.96 -5.60
C GLY A 125 -11.52 10.23 -6.69
N LYS A 126 -10.99 9.10 -7.19
CA LYS A 126 -11.64 8.17 -8.12
C LYS A 126 -13.14 7.97 -7.85
N THR A 127 -13.47 7.49 -6.64
CA THR A 127 -14.84 7.27 -6.15
C THR A 127 -15.77 8.48 -6.36
N ILE A 128 -15.31 9.72 -6.13
CA ILE A 128 -16.10 10.94 -6.34
C ILE A 128 -16.32 11.21 -7.83
N ILE A 129 -15.28 11.02 -8.65
CA ILE A 129 -15.35 11.14 -10.11
C ILE A 129 -16.33 10.10 -10.67
N ALA A 130 -16.21 8.83 -10.29
CA ALA A 130 -17.13 7.79 -10.76
C ALA A 130 -18.57 7.99 -10.22
N THR A 131 -18.79 8.50 -9.00
CA THR A 131 -20.13 8.93 -8.56
C THR A 131 -20.72 10.02 -9.46
N TYR A 132 -19.92 10.97 -9.94
CA TYR A 132 -20.37 11.97 -10.92
C TYR A 132 -20.64 11.35 -12.30
N LEU A 133 -19.80 10.43 -12.78
CA LEU A 133 -20.04 9.72 -14.05
C LEU A 133 -21.36 8.93 -14.02
N ILE A 134 -21.75 8.33 -12.88
CA ILE A 134 -23.05 7.67 -12.71
C ILE A 134 -24.21 8.63 -13.06
N THR A 135 -24.18 9.88 -12.55
CA THR A 135 -25.27 10.83 -12.81
C THR A 135 -25.33 11.23 -14.28
N LEU A 136 -24.16 11.41 -14.93
CA LEU A 136 -24.07 11.71 -16.37
C LEU A 136 -24.57 10.56 -17.26
N CYS A 137 -24.41 9.30 -16.83
CA CYS A 137 -24.86 8.14 -17.58
C CYS A 137 -26.38 7.93 -17.56
N LEU A 138 -27.12 8.55 -16.64
CA LEU A 138 -28.59 8.51 -16.49
C LEU A 138 -29.27 7.17 -16.14
N TYR A 139 -28.60 6.03 -16.30
CA TYR A 139 -29.18 4.70 -16.05
C TYR A 139 -28.98 4.19 -14.61
N LEU A 140 -29.71 3.13 -14.27
CA LEU A 140 -29.43 2.27 -13.12
C LEU A 140 -27.97 1.82 -13.16
N ALA A 141 -27.23 2.19 -12.13
CA ALA A 141 -25.82 1.86 -11.98
C ALA A 141 -25.61 0.66 -11.06
N ILE A 142 -24.58 -0.15 -11.33
CA ILE A 142 -23.98 -1.05 -10.33
C ILE A 142 -22.51 -0.70 -10.13
N VAL A 143 -22.09 -0.65 -8.87
CA VAL A 143 -20.69 -0.56 -8.46
C VAL A 143 -20.27 -1.89 -7.85
N VAL A 144 -19.22 -2.49 -8.40
CA VAL A 144 -18.64 -3.75 -7.93
C VAL A 144 -17.32 -3.49 -7.23
N CYS A 145 -17.21 -3.93 -5.98
CA CYS A 145 -15.99 -3.83 -5.17
C CYS A 145 -15.53 -5.22 -4.73
N LYS A 146 -14.22 -5.44 -4.55
CA LYS A 146 -13.70 -6.71 -3.96
C LYS A 146 -13.39 -6.63 -2.47
N GLN A 147 -13.18 -5.42 -1.94
CA GLN A 147 -12.69 -5.23 -0.57
C GLN A 147 -13.70 -4.45 0.25
N SER A 148 -14.01 -4.93 1.46
CA SER A 148 -15.01 -4.31 2.33
C SER A 148 -14.70 -2.84 2.63
N LYS A 149 -13.42 -2.46 2.75
CA LYS A 149 -13.01 -1.06 2.96
C LYS A 149 -13.35 -0.14 1.80
N VAL A 150 -13.12 -0.62 0.57
CA VAL A 150 -13.48 0.12 -0.65
C VAL A 150 -15.01 0.29 -0.70
N TYR A 151 -15.74 -0.78 -0.43
CA TYR A 151 -17.19 -0.80 -0.38
C TYR A 151 -17.78 0.14 0.70
N GLU A 152 -17.23 0.19 1.93
CA GLU A 152 -17.63 1.20 2.93
C GLU A 152 -17.26 2.64 2.50
N GLY A 153 -16.11 2.83 1.83
CA GLY A 153 -15.73 4.12 1.23
C GLY A 153 -16.72 4.60 0.17
N TRP A 154 -17.29 3.69 -0.63
CA TRP A 154 -18.37 3.98 -1.57
C TRP A 154 -19.66 4.39 -0.85
N LYS A 155 -20.07 3.72 0.23
CA LYS A 155 -21.22 4.14 1.05
C LYS A 155 -21.05 5.57 1.57
N THR A 156 -19.89 5.87 2.15
CA THR A 156 -19.57 7.20 2.67
C THR A 156 -19.56 8.25 1.57
N THR A 157 -19.04 7.90 0.38
CA THR A 157 -19.03 8.81 -0.78
C THR A 157 -20.45 9.11 -1.27
N PHE A 158 -21.31 8.11 -1.49
CA PHE A 158 -22.69 8.35 -1.92
C PHE A 158 -23.46 9.23 -0.93
N LYS A 159 -23.37 8.96 0.38
CA LYS A 159 -23.99 9.79 1.43
C LYS A 159 -23.48 11.24 1.42
N LYS A 160 -22.22 11.46 1.03
CA LYS A 160 -21.57 12.78 1.04
C LYS A 160 -21.85 13.62 -0.21
N VAL A 161 -21.76 13.02 -1.41
CA VAL A 161 -21.78 13.76 -2.69
C VAL A 161 -22.99 13.45 -3.58
N LEU A 162 -23.84 12.51 -3.19
CA LEU A 162 -25.06 12.16 -3.91
C LEU A 162 -26.20 11.76 -2.92
N PRO A 163 -26.50 12.58 -1.90
CA PRO A 163 -27.37 12.18 -0.78
C PRO A 163 -28.82 11.87 -1.18
N GLY A 164 -29.27 12.35 -2.35
CA GLY A 164 -30.62 12.08 -2.87
C GLY A 164 -30.77 10.75 -3.63
N ALA A 165 -29.70 10.00 -3.87
CA ALA A 165 -29.78 8.72 -4.57
C ALA A 165 -30.11 7.56 -3.63
N ARG A 166 -31.03 6.69 -4.06
CA ARG A 166 -31.36 5.45 -3.35
C ARG A 166 -30.35 4.39 -3.74
N VAL A 167 -29.59 3.88 -2.77
CA VAL A 167 -28.58 2.83 -3.00
C VAL A 167 -29.07 1.53 -2.37
N TRP A 168 -29.02 0.43 -3.11
CA TRP A 168 -29.21 -0.91 -2.56
C TRP A 168 -27.86 -1.53 -2.17
N TYR A 169 -27.73 -1.92 -0.90
CA TYR A 169 -26.53 -2.55 -0.33
C TYR A 169 -26.65 -4.08 -0.33
N VAL A 170 -26.11 -4.72 -1.37
CA VAL A 170 -26.36 -6.15 -1.64
C VAL A 170 -25.83 -7.04 -0.51
N GLY A 171 -26.75 -7.76 0.14
CA GLY A 171 -26.47 -8.71 1.21
C GLY A 171 -26.39 -8.12 2.63
N GLU A 172 -26.70 -6.83 2.81
CA GLU A 172 -26.95 -6.23 4.13
C GLU A 172 -28.44 -6.01 4.40
N GLU A 173 -29.20 -5.74 3.35
CA GLU A 173 -30.63 -5.49 3.39
C GLU A 173 -31.37 -6.29 2.32
N LYS A 174 -32.67 -6.51 2.52
CA LYS A 174 -33.55 -7.01 1.47
C LYS A 174 -33.59 -6.00 0.33
N MET A 175 -33.62 -6.49 -0.91
CA MET A 175 -33.75 -5.64 -2.11
C MET A 175 -34.92 -4.64 -1.97
N PRO A 176 -34.66 -3.32 -2.03
CA PRO A 176 -35.71 -2.30 -2.00
C PRO A 176 -36.55 -2.31 -3.28
N ASP A 177 -37.81 -1.86 -3.18
CA ASP A 177 -38.72 -1.75 -4.33
C ASP A 177 -38.22 -0.73 -5.38
N ASN A 178 -37.43 0.26 -4.94
CA ASN A 178 -36.80 1.24 -5.82
C ASN A 178 -35.41 1.66 -5.31
N PHE A 179 -34.44 1.58 -6.21
CA PHE A 179 -33.04 1.99 -6.03
C PHE A 179 -32.50 2.53 -7.36
N ASP A 180 -31.62 3.52 -7.28
CA ASP A 180 -30.98 4.21 -8.41
C ASP A 180 -29.58 3.66 -8.67
N ILE A 181 -28.94 3.13 -7.62
CA ILE A 181 -27.61 2.53 -7.63
C ILE A 181 -27.66 1.20 -6.86
N ILE A 182 -26.91 0.21 -7.33
CA ILE A 182 -26.60 -1.04 -6.63
C ILE A 182 -25.14 -0.97 -6.19
N LEU A 183 -24.84 -1.17 -4.91
CA LEU A 183 -23.48 -1.33 -4.41
C LEU A 183 -23.29 -2.79 -3.97
N CYS A 184 -22.36 -3.50 -4.62
CA CYS A 184 -22.21 -4.94 -4.47
C CYS A 184 -20.76 -5.36 -4.26
N MET A 185 -20.52 -6.21 -3.26
CA MET A 185 -19.27 -6.98 -3.18
C MET A 185 -19.26 -8.03 -4.30
N ASN A 186 -18.10 -8.25 -4.93
CA ASN A 186 -17.92 -9.19 -6.03
C ASN A 186 -18.43 -10.60 -5.70
N GLU A 187 -18.18 -11.05 -4.48
CA GLU A 187 -18.58 -12.35 -3.92
C GLU A 187 -20.10 -12.50 -3.76
N ARG A 188 -20.87 -11.39 -3.86
CA ARG A 188 -22.33 -11.33 -3.70
C ARG A 188 -23.07 -11.06 -5.01
N LEU A 189 -22.38 -10.98 -6.16
CA LEU A 189 -23.01 -10.69 -7.46
C LEU A 189 -24.06 -11.73 -7.89
N ASN A 190 -23.96 -12.95 -7.38
CA ASN A 190 -24.96 -14.01 -7.52
C ASN A 190 -26.28 -13.71 -6.78
N HIS A 191 -26.27 -12.82 -5.76
CA HIS A 191 -27.48 -12.40 -5.04
C HIS A 191 -28.28 -11.31 -5.79
N VAL A 192 -27.71 -10.71 -6.85
CA VAL A 192 -28.45 -9.79 -7.73
C VAL A 192 -29.31 -10.61 -8.70
N PRO A 193 -30.65 -10.50 -8.71
CA PRO A 193 -31.50 -11.25 -9.64
C PRO A 193 -31.17 -10.94 -11.10
N ASP A 194 -31.25 -11.93 -12.00
CA ASP A 194 -30.95 -11.74 -13.43
C ASP A 194 -31.82 -10.62 -14.05
N GLU A 195 -33.11 -10.55 -13.67
CA GLU A 195 -34.05 -9.47 -14.01
C GLU A 195 -33.54 -8.06 -13.68
N VAL A 196 -32.79 -7.92 -12.57
CA VAL A 196 -32.15 -6.67 -12.16
C VAL A 196 -30.84 -6.45 -12.92
N LYS A 197 -30.06 -7.51 -13.18
CA LYS A 197 -28.84 -7.43 -14.00
C LYS A 197 -29.13 -6.92 -15.42
N TYR A 198 -30.27 -7.29 -16.01
CA TYR A 198 -30.71 -6.78 -17.32
C TYR A 198 -31.07 -5.29 -17.31
N GLN A 199 -31.49 -4.73 -16.17
CA GLN A 199 -31.86 -3.32 -16.03
C GLN A 199 -30.65 -2.38 -15.88
N VAL A 200 -29.47 -2.91 -15.54
CA VAL A 200 -28.24 -2.12 -15.35
C VAL A 200 -27.78 -1.54 -16.68
N GLY A 201 -27.80 -0.20 -16.79
CA GLY A 201 -27.25 0.52 -17.94
C GLY A 201 -25.82 1.04 -17.72
N THR A 202 -25.38 1.16 -16.46
CA THR A 202 -24.02 1.62 -16.11
C THR A 202 -23.37 0.66 -15.13
N LEU A 203 -22.12 0.26 -15.39
CA LEU A 203 -21.39 -0.65 -14.53
C LEU A 203 -19.99 -0.09 -14.24
N ILE A 204 -19.67 0.01 -12.95
CA ILE A 204 -18.35 0.34 -12.44
C ILE A 204 -17.75 -0.90 -11.77
N ILE A 205 -16.47 -1.19 -12.03
CA ILE A 205 -15.67 -2.07 -11.17
C ILE A 205 -14.51 -1.26 -10.59
N ASP A 206 -14.46 -1.19 -9.26
CA ASP A 206 -13.37 -0.53 -8.52
C ASP A 206 -12.24 -1.52 -8.19
N GLU A 207 -11.01 -1.02 -8.32
CA GLU A 207 -9.75 -1.76 -8.41
C GLU A 207 -9.91 -3.05 -9.26
N VAL A 208 -10.35 -2.91 -10.53
CA VAL A 208 -10.71 -4.02 -11.43
C VAL A 208 -9.61 -5.09 -11.58
N HIS A 209 -8.35 -4.69 -11.46
CA HIS A 209 -7.20 -5.59 -11.47
C HIS A 209 -7.27 -6.66 -10.36
N THR A 210 -8.00 -6.40 -9.27
CA THR A 210 -8.19 -7.38 -8.19
C THR A 210 -9.24 -8.45 -8.54
N ILE A 211 -10.15 -8.17 -9.48
CA ILE A 211 -11.27 -9.05 -9.88
C ILE A 211 -10.94 -9.82 -11.16
N ALA A 212 -10.17 -9.26 -12.10
CA ALA A 212 -9.75 -9.91 -13.34
C ALA A 212 -8.91 -11.18 -13.06
N THR A 213 -9.54 -12.34 -12.91
CA THR A 213 -8.93 -13.62 -12.53
C THR A 213 -9.67 -14.78 -13.18
N TYR A 214 -8.99 -15.93 -13.35
CA TYR A 214 -9.48 -17.09 -14.10
C TYR A 214 -10.94 -17.51 -13.83
N SER A 215 -11.39 -17.46 -12.57
CA SER A 215 -12.75 -17.88 -12.18
C SER A 215 -13.84 -16.82 -12.38
N GLN A 216 -13.49 -15.59 -12.74
CA GLN A 216 -14.41 -14.44 -12.74
C GLN A 216 -15.07 -14.16 -14.12
N LYS A 217 -15.04 -15.14 -15.04
CA LYS A 217 -15.70 -15.05 -16.35
C LYS A 217 -17.18 -14.66 -16.23
N SER A 218 -17.91 -15.23 -15.27
CA SER A 218 -19.31 -14.91 -15.00
C SER A 218 -19.52 -13.46 -14.55
N THR A 219 -18.67 -12.93 -13.68
CA THR A 219 -18.66 -11.50 -13.30
C THR A 219 -18.50 -10.60 -14.53
N PHE A 220 -17.53 -10.92 -15.39
CA PHE A 220 -17.26 -10.10 -16.58
C PHE A 220 -18.32 -10.21 -17.68
N LEU A 221 -19.13 -11.27 -17.72
CA LEU A 221 -20.13 -11.48 -18.78
C LEU A 221 -21.60 -11.47 -18.31
N GLY A 222 -21.88 -11.46 -17.00
CA GLY A 222 -23.24 -11.55 -16.44
C GLY A 222 -24.10 -10.27 -16.47
N PHE A 223 -23.67 -9.23 -17.21
CA PHE A 223 -24.36 -7.94 -17.30
C PHE A 223 -24.25 -7.40 -18.73
N SER A 224 -25.30 -6.74 -19.23
CA SER A 224 -25.26 -6.04 -20.54
C SER A 224 -25.44 -4.53 -20.35
N PRO A 225 -24.48 -3.81 -19.71
CA PRO A 225 -24.57 -2.37 -19.52
C PRO A 225 -24.22 -1.62 -20.81
N LYS A 226 -24.77 -0.42 -20.98
CA LYS A 226 -24.36 0.51 -22.03
C LYS A 226 -22.97 1.09 -21.72
N TYR A 227 -22.78 1.55 -20.49
CA TYR A 227 -21.56 2.22 -20.02
C TYR A 227 -20.73 1.31 -19.10
N ILE A 228 -19.43 1.15 -19.42
CA ILE A 228 -18.48 0.34 -18.64
C ILE A 228 -17.33 1.23 -18.13
N ILE A 229 -17.23 1.39 -16.81
CA ILE A 229 -16.19 2.21 -16.16
C ILE A 229 -15.31 1.30 -15.31
N PHE A 230 -14.00 1.36 -15.51
CA PHE A 230 -13.04 0.60 -14.71
C PHE A 230 -12.10 1.52 -13.94
N GLU A 231 -12.18 1.49 -12.61
CA GLU A 231 -11.25 2.23 -11.77
C GLU A 231 -10.06 1.33 -11.42
N SER A 232 -8.86 1.71 -11.82
CA SER A 232 -7.63 1.01 -11.43
C SER A 232 -6.41 1.81 -11.84
N ALA A 233 -5.62 2.28 -10.87
CA ALA A 233 -4.32 2.90 -11.14
C ALA A 233 -3.31 1.94 -11.80
N THR A 234 -3.65 0.65 -11.86
CA THR A 234 -2.75 -0.45 -12.19
C THR A 234 -3.51 -1.52 -12.98
N PHE A 235 -4.15 -1.13 -14.09
CA PHE A 235 -5.07 -1.97 -14.88
C PHE A 235 -4.48 -3.35 -15.25
N GLU A 236 -3.25 -3.37 -15.75
CA GLU A 236 -2.53 -4.57 -16.18
C GLU A 236 -1.95 -5.43 -15.03
N ALA A 237 -2.22 -5.10 -13.77
CA ALA A 237 -1.55 -5.75 -12.63
C ALA A 237 -1.93 -7.22 -12.38
N SER A 238 -2.96 -7.74 -13.07
CA SER A 238 -3.39 -9.13 -12.96
C SER A 238 -3.00 -9.96 -14.18
N SER A 239 -2.65 -11.23 -13.98
CA SER A 239 -2.36 -12.17 -15.06
C SER A 239 -3.53 -12.37 -16.05
N PHE A 240 -4.76 -11.97 -15.69
CA PHE A 240 -5.94 -11.99 -16.56
C PHE A 240 -6.53 -10.61 -16.87
N TRP A 241 -5.76 -9.51 -16.78
CA TRP A 241 -6.27 -8.16 -17.06
C TRP A 241 -6.96 -8.04 -18.43
N LYS A 242 -6.53 -8.82 -19.43
CA LYS A 242 -7.17 -8.89 -20.75
C LYS A 242 -8.66 -9.27 -20.72
N MET A 243 -9.15 -9.97 -19.68
CA MET A 243 -10.59 -10.18 -19.50
C MET A 243 -11.37 -8.85 -19.41
N ALA A 244 -10.79 -7.85 -18.75
CA ALA A 244 -11.33 -6.50 -18.68
C ALA A 244 -11.18 -5.77 -20.02
N ALA A 245 -10.01 -5.85 -20.66
CA ALA A 245 -9.75 -5.23 -21.96
C ALA A 245 -10.70 -5.71 -23.07
N LEU A 246 -11.09 -6.99 -23.10
CA LEU A 246 -12.11 -7.48 -24.04
C LEU A 246 -13.50 -6.86 -23.78
N CYS A 247 -13.78 -6.40 -22.56
CA CYS A 247 -15.04 -5.76 -22.19
C CYS A 247 -15.05 -4.25 -22.46
N SER A 248 -13.97 -3.53 -22.12
CA SER A 248 -13.88 -2.06 -22.18
C SER A 248 -12.95 -1.50 -23.26
N GLY A 249 -12.12 -2.33 -23.91
CA GLY A 249 -10.90 -1.85 -24.55
C GLY A 249 -9.84 -1.41 -23.53
N GLU A 250 -8.71 -0.91 -24.04
CA GLU A 250 -7.55 -0.47 -23.24
C GLU A 250 -7.45 1.07 -23.12
N HIS A 251 -8.46 1.79 -23.60
CA HIS A 251 -8.49 3.26 -23.60
C HIS A 251 -8.96 3.83 -22.26
N GLY A 252 -8.37 4.96 -21.87
CA GLY A 252 -8.68 5.64 -20.63
C GLY A 252 -7.65 6.69 -20.26
N VAL A 253 -7.86 7.32 -19.11
CA VAL A 253 -7.00 8.39 -18.60
C VAL A 253 -6.13 7.86 -17.47
N PHE A 254 -4.81 7.87 -17.67
CA PHE A 254 -3.84 7.31 -16.74
C PHE A 254 -2.93 8.40 -16.18
N ILE A 255 -2.89 8.54 -14.85
CA ILE A 255 -2.11 9.58 -14.16
C ILE A 255 -1.17 8.94 -13.15
N THR A 256 0.13 9.13 -13.35
CA THR A 256 1.15 8.82 -12.34
C THR A 256 1.31 10.01 -11.39
N SER A 257 1.27 9.78 -10.07
CA SER A 257 1.53 10.84 -9.08
C SER A 257 2.92 11.44 -9.28
N LYS A 258 3.03 12.77 -9.26
CA LYS A 258 4.29 13.53 -9.42
C LYS A 258 4.74 14.25 -8.14
N ILE A 259 4.17 13.87 -6.99
CA ILE A 259 4.53 14.46 -5.69
C ILE A 259 6.00 14.14 -5.39
N PRO A 260 6.87 15.15 -5.20
CA PRO A 260 8.28 14.92 -4.87
C PRO A 260 8.40 14.08 -3.59
N HIS A 261 9.25 13.07 -3.61
CA HIS A 261 9.47 12.20 -2.45
C HIS A 261 10.88 11.59 -2.46
N TYR A 262 11.34 11.12 -1.30
CA TYR A 262 12.66 10.48 -1.16
C TYR A 262 12.51 8.97 -1.02
N VAL A 263 13.36 8.21 -1.72
CA VAL A 263 13.46 6.75 -1.61
C VAL A 263 14.83 6.36 -1.09
N PHE A 264 14.91 5.99 0.18
CA PHE A 264 16.14 5.56 0.85
C PHE A 264 16.39 4.07 0.57
N ALA A 265 17.36 3.81 -0.31
CA ALA A 265 17.86 2.48 -0.66
C ALA A 265 18.88 2.01 0.40
N ILE A 266 18.41 1.32 1.42
CA ILE A 266 19.18 1.02 2.65
C ILE A 266 19.79 -0.37 2.55
N LYS A 267 21.08 -0.47 2.20
CA LYS A 267 21.81 -1.75 2.17
C LYS A 267 21.93 -2.30 3.59
N THR A 268 21.34 -3.45 3.87
CA THR A 268 21.32 -4.00 5.25
C THR A 268 22.55 -4.83 5.58
N GLY A 269 23.22 -5.39 4.55
CA GLY A 269 24.29 -6.37 4.74
C GLY A 269 23.82 -7.79 5.07
N ILE A 270 22.51 -8.02 5.18
CA ILE A 270 21.92 -9.27 5.66
C ILE A 270 21.68 -10.25 4.50
N LYS A 271 22.03 -11.52 4.70
CA LYS A 271 21.82 -12.59 3.71
C LYS A 271 20.61 -13.44 4.13
N GLY A 272 19.53 -13.39 3.35
CA GLY A 272 18.38 -14.29 3.54
C GLY A 272 18.71 -15.74 3.18
N THR A 273 18.13 -16.69 3.90
CA THR A 273 18.35 -18.13 3.70
C THR A 273 17.29 -18.75 2.78
N TRP A 274 17.70 -19.77 2.03
CA TRP A 274 16.83 -20.51 1.11
C TRP A 274 16.51 -21.89 1.67
N GLU A 275 15.22 -22.17 1.88
CA GLU A 275 14.74 -23.52 2.16
C GLU A 275 14.57 -24.32 0.86
N ARG A 276 14.77 -25.64 0.96
CA ARG A 276 14.48 -26.60 -0.11
C ARG A 276 13.49 -27.65 0.39
N LYS A 277 12.50 -27.99 -0.43
CA LYS A 277 11.57 -29.10 -0.20
C LYS A 277 11.49 -29.94 -1.47
N ASN A 278 11.74 -31.23 -1.34
CA ASN A 278 11.81 -32.19 -2.46
C ASN A 278 12.73 -31.71 -3.60
N GLY A 279 13.93 -31.22 -3.24
CA GLY A 279 14.92 -30.67 -4.18
C GLY A 279 14.61 -29.28 -4.74
N LYS A 280 13.35 -28.82 -4.70
CA LYS A 280 12.94 -27.50 -5.19
C LYS A 280 13.14 -26.42 -4.12
N VAL A 281 13.64 -25.26 -4.54
CA VAL A 281 13.79 -24.06 -3.69
C VAL A 281 12.41 -23.47 -3.40
N ILE A 282 12.16 -23.05 -2.15
CA ILE A 282 10.93 -22.36 -1.75
C ILE A 282 11.15 -20.84 -1.83
N PRO A 283 10.54 -20.09 -2.79
CA PRO A 283 10.87 -18.67 -2.98
C PRO A 283 10.45 -17.74 -1.84
N SER A 284 9.46 -18.14 -1.04
CA SER A 284 9.01 -17.38 0.15
C SER A 284 9.96 -17.49 1.34
N SER A 285 10.81 -18.51 1.43
CA SER A 285 11.69 -18.76 2.58
C SER A 285 12.68 -17.63 2.85
N VAL A 286 13.17 -16.97 1.78
CA VAL A 286 14.06 -15.80 1.90
C VAL A 286 13.35 -14.62 2.57
N GLN A 287 12.08 -14.37 2.23
CA GLN A 287 11.33 -13.27 2.82
C GLN A 287 11.02 -13.55 4.30
N LYS A 288 10.76 -14.82 4.65
CA LYS A 288 10.54 -15.27 6.03
C LYS A 288 11.82 -15.18 6.87
N SER A 289 12.94 -15.72 6.38
CA SER A 289 14.22 -15.66 7.09
C SER A 289 14.72 -14.24 7.30
N LEU A 290 14.49 -13.33 6.34
CA LEU A 290 14.82 -11.91 6.51
C LEU A 290 13.93 -11.21 7.56
N LEU A 291 12.64 -11.54 7.66
CA LEU A 291 11.79 -11.00 8.74
C LEU A 291 12.18 -11.53 10.13
N GLN A 292 12.78 -12.72 10.18
CA GLN A 292 13.24 -13.37 11.42
C GLN A 292 14.71 -13.05 11.77
N ASP A 293 15.45 -12.33 10.91
CA ASP A 293 16.82 -11.93 11.20
C ASP A 293 16.84 -10.79 12.23
N LYS A 294 17.46 -11.06 13.38
CA LYS A 294 17.48 -10.13 14.53
C LYS A 294 18.22 -8.83 14.26
N LEU A 295 19.27 -8.85 13.43
CA LEU A 295 19.96 -7.61 13.08
C LEU A 295 19.06 -6.80 12.15
N ARG A 296 18.46 -7.41 11.13
CA ARG A 296 17.53 -6.74 10.22
C ARG A 296 16.30 -6.18 10.93
N PHE A 297 15.76 -6.90 11.91
CA PHE A 297 14.69 -6.44 12.78
C PHE A 297 15.13 -5.18 13.56
N ASN A 298 16.33 -5.20 14.15
CA ASN A 298 16.91 -4.04 14.83
C ASN A 298 17.20 -2.86 13.88
N ILE A 299 17.56 -3.10 12.61
CA ILE A 299 17.67 -2.05 11.57
C ILE A 299 16.32 -1.32 11.45
N ILE A 300 15.23 -2.07 11.29
CA ILE A 300 13.89 -1.50 11.13
C ILE A 300 13.47 -0.72 12.37
N LEU A 301 13.67 -1.26 13.58
CA LEU A 301 13.40 -0.53 14.83
C LEU A 301 14.24 0.76 14.95
N SER A 302 15.50 0.73 14.53
CA SER A 302 16.39 1.91 14.56
C SER A 302 15.91 3.01 13.62
N LEU A 303 15.48 2.65 12.41
CA LEU A 303 14.88 3.57 11.44
C LEU A 303 13.61 4.22 12.01
N ILE A 304 12.76 3.43 12.67
CA ILE A 304 11.55 3.95 13.33
C ILE A 304 11.94 4.95 14.44
N TYR A 305 12.76 4.51 15.40
CA TYR A 305 13.13 5.29 16.58
C TYR A 305 13.79 6.63 16.23
N ASN A 306 14.70 6.64 15.25
CA ASN A 306 15.44 7.85 14.85
C ASN A 306 14.56 8.91 14.14
N HIS A 307 13.40 8.53 13.62
CA HIS A 307 12.54 9.42 12.82
C HIS A 307 11.19 9.74 13.47
N ILE A 308 10.79 9.02 14.52
CA ILE A 308 9.45 9.13 15.13
C ILE A 308 9.14 10.48 15.79
N SER A 309 10.16 11.32 16.05
CA SER A 309 10.00 12.66 16.61
C SER A 309 9.42 13.67 15.62
N HIS A 310 9.47 13.37 14.32
CA HIS A 310 9.09 14.27 13.23
C HIS A 310 8.37 13.58 12.06
N ARG A 311 8.14 12.26 12.14
CA ARG A 311 7.48 11.44 11.11
C ARG A 311 6.35 10.61 11.71
N LYS A 312 5.32 10.34 10.89
CA LYS A 312 4.31 9.30 11.17
C LYS A 312 4.50 8.16 10.20
N ILE A 313 4.78 6.97 10.74
CA ILE A 313 5.40 5.88 10.00
C ILE A 313 4.41 4.73 9.76
N ILE A 314 4.29 4.28 8.51
CA ILE A 314 3.68 3.01 8.15
C ILE A 314 4.78 1.99 7.84
N VAL A 315 4.68 0.79 8.42
CA VAL A 315 5.58 -0.33 8.14
C VAL A 315 4.80 -1.45 7.46
N MET A 316 5.09 -1.72 6.20
CA MET A 316 4.43 -2.78 5.43
C MET A 316 5.35 -3.96 5.16
N GLN A 317 4.88 -5.16 5.51
CA GLN A 317 5.53 -6.44 5.18
C GLN A 317 4.62 -7.34 4.34
N LYS A 318 5.18 -8.37 3.70
CA LYS A 318 4.43 -9.30 2.84
C LYS A 318 3.72 -10.40 3.62
N LEU A 319 4.35 -10.88 4.70
CA LEU A 319 3.85 -11.97 5.55
C LEU A 319 3.22 -11.39 6.83
N THR A 320 2.30 -12.14 7.45
CA THR A 320 1.72 -11.77 8.76
C THR A 320 2.65 -12.08 9.93
N GLU A 321 3.59 -13.01 9.73
CA GLU A 321 4.56 -13.47 10.71
C GLU A 321 5.49 -12.32 11.14
N GLY A 322 5.63 -12.09 12.45
CA GLY A 322 6.48 -11.03 13.02
C GLY A 322 5.83 -9.65 13.19
N ILE A 323 4.59 -9.42 12.72
CA ILE A 323 3.93 -8.12 12.86
C ILE A 323 3.69 -7.77 14.33
N ASP A 324 3.16 -8.70 15.12
CA ASP A 324 2.93 -8.47 16.56
C ASP A 324 4.25 -8.21 17.31
N GLU A 325 5.29 -9.01 17.03
CA GLU A 325 6.62 -8.87 17.63
C GLU A 325 7.24 -7.49 17.32
N LEU A 326 7.12 -7.02 16.08
CA LEU A 326 7.54 -5.68 15.68
C LEU A 326 6.72 -4.60 16.41
N THR A 327 5.40 -4.72 16.40
CA THR A 327 4.47 -3.74 17.01
C THR A 327 4.72 -3.60 18.51
N GLU A 328 4.88 -4.72 19.20
CA GLU A 328 5.15 -4.74 20.63
C GLU A 328 6.56 -4.24 20.94
N SER A 329 7.55 -4.54 20.10
CA SER A 329 8.91 -3.97 20.24
C SER A 329 8.92 -2.45 20.07
N ILE A 330 8.09 -1.89 19.18
CA ILE A 330 7.93 -0.44 19.04
C ILE A 330 7.27 0.16 20.30
N LYS A 331 6.22 -0.47 20.83
CA LYS A 331 5.58 -0.02 22.10
C LYS A 331 6.54 -0.04 23.28
N ASN A 332 7.39 -1.06 23.37
CA ASN A 332 8.40 -1.15 24.42
C ASN A 332 9.40 0.03 24.37
N LEU A 333 9.71 0.58 23.19
CA LEU A 333 10.51 1.81 23.04
C LEU A 333 9.76 3.09 23.48
N GLY A 334 8.56 2.99 24.06
CA GLY A 334 7.72 4.12 24.47
C GLY A 334 6.98 4.79 23.31
N ILE A 335 6.99 4.20 22.12
CA ILE A 335 6.37 4.76 20.91
C ILE A 335 4.93 4.23 20.77
N SER A 336 3.97 5.11 20.49
CA SER A 336 2.60 4.68 20.21
C SER A 336 2.53 3.93 18.88
N ALA A 337 2.11 2.66 18.93
CA ALA A 337 2.01 1.79 17.76
C ALA A 337 0.78 0.88 17.80
N ASP A 338 0.22 0.61 16.61
CA ASP A 338 -0.85 -0.36 16.39
C ASP A 338 -0.61 -1.17 15.10
N SER A 339 -1.43 -2.18 14.83
CA SER A 339 -1.24 -3.11 13.71
C SER A 339 -2.50 -3.39 12.89
N LEU A 340 -2.33 -3.58 11.58
CA LEU A 340 -3.41 -3.79 10.62
C LEU A 340 -3.14 -4.97 9.68
N TYR A 341 -3.46 -6.18 10.15
CA TYR A 341 -3.32 -7.41 9.38
C TYR A 341 -4.39 -8.44 9.76
N GLY A 342 -4.39 -9.61 9.11
CA GLY A 342 -5.31 -10.71 9.44
C GLY A 342 -6.77 -10.28 9.37
N ILE A 343 -7.52 -10.51 10.45
CA ILE A 343 -8.92 -10.07 10.59
C ILE A 343 -9.09 -8.61 11.04
N ASN A 344 -8.08 -7.98 11.65
CA ASN A 344 -8.16 -6.64 12.24
C ASN A 344 -8.32 -5.57 11.16
N ASN A 345 -9.55 -5.07 10.96
CA ASN A 345 -9.88 -4.12 9.89
C ASN A 345 -9.68 -2.66 10.28
N ASP A 346 -9.54 -2.38 11.57
CA ASP A 346 -9.43 -1.03 12.11
C ASP A 346 -8.24 -0.97 13.07
N TYR A 347 -7.75 0.24 13.33
CA TYR A 347 -6.66 0.51 14.28
C TYR A 347 -6.94 1.80 15.07
N LYS A 348 -6.14 2.06 16.11
CA LYS A 348 -6.12 3.32 16.86
C LYS A 348 -5.02 4.26 16.39
N GLN A 349 -5.24 5.55 16.55
CA GLN A 349 -4.28 6.57 16.15
C GLN A 349 -2.96 6.39 16.91
N SER A 350 -1.88 6.31 16.15
CA SER A 350 -0.56 5.91 16.60
C SER A 350 0.51 6.58 15.74
N GLN A 351 1.71 6.76 16.28
CA GLN A 351 2.85 7.28 15.52
C GLN A 351 3.40 6.23 14.53
N VAL A 352 3.23 4.93 14.83
CA VAL A 352 3.56 3.83 13.91
C VAL A 352 2.39 2.90 13.67
N LEU A 353 2.10 2.61 12.40
CA LEU A 353 1.15 1.57 12.00
C LEU A 353 1.88 0.46 11.25
N THR A 354 1.88 -0.75 11.81
CA THR A 354 2.44 -1.94 11.15
C THR A 354 1.34 -2.72 10.40
N GLY A 355 1.70 -3.52 9.40
CA GLY A 355 0.72 -4.42 8.79
C GLY A 355 1.19 -5.09 7.50
N THR A 356 0.25 -5.76 6.81
CA THR A 356 0.56 -6.42 5.55
C THR A 356 0.30 -5.53 4.34
N MET A 357 1.18 -5.63 3.33
CA MET A 357 0.99 -5.05 2.00
C MET A 357 -0.35 -5.46 1.37
N GLY A 358 -0.86 -6.66 1.67
CA GLY A 358 -2.18 -7.10 1.20
C GLY A 358 -3.36 -6.32 1.79
N LYS A 359 -3.21 -5.74 2.99
CA LYS A 359 -4.27 -5.04 3.72
C LYS A 359 -4.10 -3.51 3.76
N MET A 360 -2.88 -3.04 3.67
CA MET A 360 -2.50 -1.62 3.66
C MET A 360 -2.08 -1.11 2.28
N GLY A 361 -1.61 -2.01 1.40
CA GLY A 361 -1.11 -1.66 0.08
C GLY A 361 -2.23 -1.28 -0.89
N THR A 362 -3.35 -2.02 -0.93
CA THR A 362 -4.49 -1.78 -1.84
C THR A 362 -5.74 -1.41 -1.04
N GLY A 363 -6.59 -0.50 -1.55
CA GLY A 363 -7.89 -0.18 -0.95
C GLY A 363 -7.87 0.46 0.45
N PHE A 364 -6.68 0.74 1.01
CA PHE A 364 -6.51 1.28 2.35
C PHE A 364 -6.57 2.81 2.39
N ASP A 365 -7.22 3.31 3.44
CA ASP A 365 -7.32 4.72 3.76
C ASP A 365 -7.30 4.89 5.29
N GLU A 366 -6.39 5.71 5.81
CA GLU A 366 -6.19 5.90 7.25
C GLU A 366 -7.39 6.57 7.93
N GLU A 367 -7.99 7.57 7.27
CA GLU A 367 -9.11 8.37 7.80
C GLU A 367 -10.36 7.52 8.04
N ASN A 368 -10.59 6.52 7.18
CA ASN A 368 -11.71 5.58 7.32
C ASN A 368 -11.40 4.36 8.20
N ALA A 369 -10.12 4.03 8.43
CA ALA A 369 -9.71 2.82 9.17
C ALA A 369 -9.23 3.07 10.60
N CYS A 370 -8.98 4.33 10.96
CA CYS A 370 -8.53 4.74 12.28
C CYS A 370 -9.73 5.16 13.14
N LYS A 371 -10.02 4.43 14.22
CA LYS A 371 -11.25 4.58 15.02
C LYS A 371 -11.41 5.97 15.66
N ASP A 372 -10.28 6.60 15.94
CA ASP A 372 -10.12 7.86 16.66
C ASP A 372 -9.34 8.89 15.82
N PHE A 373 -9.34 8.76 14.48
CA PHE A 373 -8.60 9.64 13.55
C PHE A 373 -8.75 11.13 13.87
N TYR A 374 -9.99 11.58 14.10
CA TYR A 374 -10.31 12.99 14.33
C TYR A 374 -9.91 13.52 15.72
N THR A 375 -9.40 12.67 16.63
CA THR A 375 -8.81 13.15 17.90
C THR A 375 -7.45 13.81 17.66
N ASN A 376 -6.71 13.36 16.65
CA ASN A 376 -5.49 13.99 16.15
C ASN A 376 -5.29 13.59 14.68
N PRO A 377 -5.77 14.38 13.69
CA PRO A 377 -5.92 13.97 12.29
C PRO A 377 -4.62 13.94 11.47
N THR A 378 -3.57 13.32 12.00
CA THR A 378 -2.28 13.11 11.32
C THR A 378 -2.36 11.90 10.36
N LYS A 379 -1.94 12.08 9.10
CA LYS A 379 -1.71 11.00 8.12
C LYS A 379 -0.23 10.63 8.06
N SER A 380 0.07 9.41 7.65
CA SER A 380 1.43 8.88 7.61
C SER A 380 2.21 9.49 6.44
N ASP A 381 3.41 9.98 6.70
CA ASP A 381 4.31 10.61 5.73
C ASP A 381 5.49 9.71 5.32
N THR A 382 5.72 8.64 6.08
CA THR A 382 6.88 7.77 5.95
C THR A 382 6.46 6.31 5.80
N LEU A 383 6.99 5.64 4.78
CA LEU A 383 6.74 4.23 4.48
C LEU A 383 8.01 3.41 4.63
N ILE A 384 8.02 2.39 5.49
CA ILE A 384 9.05 1.36 5.55
C ILE A 384 8.55 0.10 4.84
N LEU A 385 9.20 -0.30 3.76
CA LEU A 385 8.91 -1.53 3.01
C LEU A 385 9.75 -2.69 3.52
N ALA A 386 9.32 -3.32 4.62
CA ALA A 386 10.08 -4.36 5.33
C ALA A 386 10.34 -5.64 4.50
N ASN A 387 9.67 -5.84 3.36
CA ASN A 387 10.00 -6.85 2.36
C ASN A 387 10.15 -6.23 0.96
N SER A 388 10.90 -6.90 0.08
CA SER A 388 11.06 -6.42 -1.29
C SER A 388 9.83 -6.65 -2.18
N ILE A 389 9.54 -5.68 -3.06
CA ILE A 389 8.42 -5.69 -3.99
C ILE A 389 8.95 -5.85 -5.41
N LYS A 390 8.52 -6.90 -6.13
CA LYS A 390 8.76 -7.08 -7.57
C LYS A 390 7.79 -6.28 -8.44
N SER A 391 6.53 -6.16 -7.99
CA SER A 391 5.45 -5.54 -8.76
C SER A 391 5.50 -4.01 -8.66
N LYS A 392 5.77 -3.34 -9.79
CA LYS A 392 5.66 -1.87 -9.92
C LYS A 392 4.30 -1.37 -9.43
N TYR A 393 3.24 -2.11 -9.75
CA TYR A 393 1.86 -1.80 -9.37
C TYR A 393 1.64 -1.82 -7.85
N LEU A 394 2.12 -2.84 -7.16
CA LEU A 394 2.05 -2.89 -5.70
C LEU A 394 2.91 -1.78 -5.06
N TYR A 395 4.06 -1.45 -5.67
CA TYR A 395 4.89 -0.34 -5.21
C TYR A 395 4.16 1.01 -5.28
N ILE A 396 3.56 1.35 -6.44
CA ILE A 396 2.73 2.56 -6.61
C ILE A 396 1.61 2.63 -5.56
N GLN A 397 0.91 1.51 -5.36
CA GLN A 397 -0.22 1.41 -4.42
C GLN A 397 0.21 1.58 -2.94
N CYS A 398 1.35 1.01 -2.54
CA CYS A 398 1.92 1.22 -1.19
C CYS A 398 2.43 2.65 -0.98
N VAL A 399 3.23 3.19 -1.92
CA VAL A 399 3.79 4.54 -1.83
C VAL A 399 2.70 5.61 -1.86
N GLY A 400 1.64 5.41 -2.66
CA GLY A 400 0.46 6.27 -2.70
C GLY A 400 -0.39 6.33 -1.41
N ARG A 401 0.01 5.65 -0.34
CA ARG A 401 -0.52 5.88 1.02
C ARG A 401 0.14 7.08 1.69
N VAL A 402 1.45 7.26 1.52
CA VAL A 402 2.23 8.33 2.15
C VAL A 402 2.39 9.58 1.27
N LEU A 403 2.20 9.48 -0.05
CA LEU A 403 2.13 10.64 -0.97
C LEU A 403 0.85 11.50 -0.81
N ARG A 404 0.31 11.63 0.40
CA ARG A 404 -0.96 12.30 0.69
C ARG A 404 -0.83 13.47 1.67
N THR A 405 0.36 13.68 2.22
CA THR A 405 0.69 14.79 3.13
C THR A 405 0.96 16.06 2.33
N GLN A 406 0.51 17.20 2.86
CA GLN A 406 0.68 18.50 2.20
C GLN A 406 1.88 19.27 2.74
N ASP A 407 2.22 19.06 4.01
CA ASP A 407 3.17 19.89 4.77
C ASP A 407 4.59 19.32 4.79
N GLU A 408 4.77 18.06 4.38
CA GLU A 408 6.02 17.29 4.51
C GLU A 408 6.32 16.47 3.25
N ILE A 409 7.60 16.45 2.85
CA ILE A 409 8.08 15.66 1.71
C ILE A 409 8.08 14.17 2.10
N PRO A 410 7.28 13.31 1.46
CA PRO A 410 7.13 11.91 1.88
C PRO A 410 8.41 11.09 1.73
N TRP A 411 8.61 10.13 2.63
CA TRP A 411 9.79 9.27 2.67
C TRP A 411 9.42 7.79 2.46
N VAL A 412 10.21 7.08 1.66
CA VAL A 412 10.10 5.63 1.44
C VAL A 412 11.43 4.97 1.79
N MET A 413 11.48 4.24 2.89
CA MET A 413 12.65 3.48 3.33
C MET A 413 12.55 2.05 2.81
N TYR A 414 13.56 1.62 2.05
CA TYR A 414 13.59 0.33 1.37
C TYR A 414 14.86 -0.44 1.76
N PRO A 415 14.77 -1.40 2.70
CA PRO A 415 15.85 -2.34 3.00
C PRO A 415 16.23 -3.18 1.78
N ILE A 416 17.49 -3.08 1.36
CA ILE A 416 18.11 -3.86 0.29
C ILE A 416 19.07 -4.87 0.91
N ASP A 417 18.59 -6.10 1.00
CA ASP A 417 19.36 -7.22 1.53
C ASP A 417 20.36 -7.78 0.51
N GLU A 418 21.34 -8.54 0.99
CA GLU A 418 22.41 -9.18 0.20
C GLU A 418 21.88 -10.41 -0.55
N ASN A 419 20.89 -10.17 -1.42
CA ASN A 419 20.23 -11.17 -2.24
C ASN A 419 19.97 -10.59 -3.64
N SER A 420 20.44 -11.30 -4.67
CA SER A 420 20.39 -10.84 -6.06
C SER A 420 18.97 -10.60 -6.58
N ASN A 421 17.96 -11.33 -6.09
CA ASN A 421 16.57 -11.08 -6.47
C ASN A 421 16.03 -9.81 -5.81
N ILE A 422 16.38 -9.54 -4.55
CA ILE A 422 15.98 -8.32 -3.83
C ILE A 422 16.60 -7.08 -4.49
N GLN A 423 17.87 -7.15 -4.86
CA GLN A 423 18.57 -6.11 -5.60
C GLN A 423 17.97 -5.90 -7.00
N LYS A 424 17.64 -6.98 -7.74
CA LYS A 424 16.93 -6.90 -9.02
C LYS A 424 15.52 -6.30 -8.88
N HIS A 425 14.79 -6.63 -7.82
CA HIS A 425 13.47 -6.04 -7.56
C HIS A 425 13.58 -4.52 -7.41
N PHE A 426 14.47 -4.03 -6.54
CA PHE A 426 14.69 -2.58 -6.38
C PHE A 426 15.15 -1.91 -7.68
N LYS A 427 16.12 -2.49 -8.39
CA LYS A 427 16.60 -1.96 -9.69
C LYS A 427 15.47 -1.87 -10.73
N GLY A 428 14.54 -2.83 -10.74
CA GLY A 428 13.36 -2.83 -11.60
C GLY A 428 12.30 -1.77 -11.24
N LEU A 429 12.35 -1.22 -10.02
CA LEU A 429 11.50 -0.13 -9.56
C LEU A 429 12.08 1.26 -9.87
N GLU A 430 13.40 1.41 -10.06
CA GLU A 430 14.00 2.74 -10.30
C GLU A 430 13.34 3.57 -11.42
N PRO A 431 12.91 3.00 -12.56
CA PRO A 431 12.23 3.79 -13.60
C PRO A 431 10.91 4.39 -13.12
N ILE A 432 10.07 3.61 -12.42
CA ILE A 432 8.78 4.08 -11.91
C ILE A 432 8.97 5.03 -10.71
N ILE A 433 10.02 4.85 -9.90
CA ILE A 433 10.39 5.82 -8.86
C ILE A 433 10.67 7.19 -9.47
N ARG A 434 11.54 7.25 -10.50
CA ARG A 434 11.88 8.50 -11.20
C ARG A 434 10.66 9.09 -11.90
N GLU A 435 9.83 8.25 -12.53
CA GLU A 435 8.57 8.68 -13.16
C GLU A 435 7.61 9.31 -12.14
N MET A 436 7.56 8.79 -10.91
CA MET A 436 6.76 9.32 -9.80
C MET A 436 7.37 10.56 -9.12
N ASN A 437 8.42 11.17 -9.70
CA ASN A 437 9.18 12.28 -9.11
C ASN A 437 9.90 11.90 -7.78
N GLY A 438 10.29 10.64 -7.66
CA GLY A 438 11.03 10.11 -6.51
C GLY A 438 12.55 10.23 -6.69
N THR A 439 13.23 10.75 -5.67
CA THR A 439 14.71 10.85 -5.62
C THR A 439 15.29 9.69 -4.82
N ILE A 440 16.15 8.87 -5.42
CA ILE A 440 16.77 7.71 -4.78
C ILE A 440 18.05 8.12 -4.04
N ILE A 441 18.12 7.81 -2.74
CA ILE A 441 19.27 8.06 -1.87
C ILE A 441 19.81 6.70 -1.40
N ASN A 442 21.08 6.40 -1.72
CA ASN A 442 21.72 5.15 -1.28
C ASN A 442 22.29 5.32 0.14
N VAL A 443 21.94 4.40 1.04
CA VAL A 443 22.39 4.35 2.44
C VAL A 443 22.98 2.97 2.71
N ASP A 444 24.02 2.85 3.53
CA ASP A 444 24.60 1.56 3.90
C ASP A 444 24.60 1.36 5.41
N PHE A 445 23.89 0.32 5.88
CA PHE A 445 23.75 0.02 7.30
C PHE A 445 25.03 -0.54 7.92
N LYS A 446 25.96 -1.11 7.12
CA LYS A 446 27.27 -1.53 7.64
C LYS A 446 28.10 -0.34 8.15
N ASN A 447 27.78 0.87 7.70
CA ASN A 447 28.34 2.11 8.22
C ASN A 447 27.52 2.69 9.40
N LEU A 448 26.53 1.94 9.96
CA LEU A 448 25.47 2.47 10.84
C LEU A 448 24.89 1.54 11.96
N CYS A 449 25.30 0.27 12.23
CA CYS A 449 25.23 -0.38 13.60
C CYS A 449 25.61 -1.89 13.76
N ILE A 450 25.83 -2.33 15.02
CA ILE A 450 26.26 -3.68 15.51
C ILE A 450 25.22 -4.33 16.48
N GLN A 451 25.28 -5.67 16.66
CA GLN A 451 24.35 -6.57 17.39
C GLN A 451 24.65 -6.81 18.91
N GLY A 452 23.69 -7.37 19.66
CA GLY A 452 23.93 -8.03 20.97
C GLY A 452 22.75 -8.79 21.61
N THR A 453 23.03 -9.71 22.55
CA THR A 453 22.08 -10.46 23.44
C THR A 453 22.78 -10.84 24.78
N LYS A 454 22.17 -11.15 25.94
CA LYS A 454 20.82 -11.67 26.25
C LYS A 454 20.46 -11.42 27.76
N ILE A 455 19.79 -10.30 28.12
CA ILE A 455 19.39 -9.93 29.51
C ILE A 455 18.02 -9.21 29.43
N LYS A 456 17.13 -9.36 30.43
CA LYS A 456 15.83 -8.64 30.50
C LYS A 456 16.02 -7.14 30.79
N TYR A 457 15.05 -6.33 30.37
CA TYR A 457 15.12 -4.85 30.33
C TYR A 457 13.85 -4.23 30.92
N GLN A 458 13.94 -2.98 31.37
CA GLN A 458 12.80 -2.08 31.60
C GLN A 458 13.15 -0.69 31.06
N HIS A 459 12.20 -0.03 30.41
CA HIS A 459 12.40 1.31 29.84
C HIS A 459 11.91 2.37 30.82
N PHE A 460 12.82 3.21 31.33
CA PHE A 460 12.50 4.36 32.18
C PHE A 460 13.04 5.65 31.58
N TYR A 461 12.20 6.68 31.56
CA TYR A 461 12.64 8.04 31.30
C TYR A 461 13.27 8.61 32.58
N ILE A 462 14.59 8.78 32.57
CA ILE A 462 15.31 9.47 33.65
C ILE A 462 15.86 10.78 33.10
N PRO A 463 15.43 11.95 33.60
CA PRO A 463 15.91 13.25 33.14
C PRO A 463 17.32 13.56 33.69
N CYS A 464 18.27 12.68 33.42
CA CYS A 464 19.68 12.84 33.75
C CYS A 464 20.51 13.04 32.48
N ILE A 465 21.44 13.99 32.52
CA ILE A 465 22.41 14.18 31.44
C ILE A 465 23.60 13.27 31.76
N LEU A 466 23.84 12.30 30.88
CA LEU A 466 24.97 11.39 30.99
C LEU A 466 26.02 11.73 29.92
N TYR A 467 27.22 11.19 30.11
CA TYR A 467 28.37 11.48 29.28
C TYR A 467 29.08 10.19 28.88
N LYS A 468 29.79 10.21 27.76
CA LYS A 468 30.72 9.16 27.37
C LYS A 468 32.04 9.78 26.92
N LEU A 469 33.11 9.41 27.61
CA LEU A 469 34.48 9.63 27.12
C LEU A 469 34.78 8.71 25.94
N LEU A 470 35.34 9.29 24.88
CA LEU A 470 35.82 8.61 23.69
C LEU A 470 37.32 8.87 23.54
N SER A 471 38.10 7.82 23.26
CA SER A 471 39.46 7.97 22.73
C SER A 471 39.44 8.66 21.36
N ASN A 472 40.61 9.06 20.85
CA ASN A 472 40.67 9.67 19.51
C ASN A 472 40.21 8.66 18.42
N GLU A 473 40.53 7.37 18.52
CA GLU A 473 40.06 6.34 17.57
C GLU A 473 38.54 6.13 17.65
N GLU A 474 37.99 6.01 18.86
CA GLU A 474 36.54 5.90 19.07
C GLU A 474 35.75 7.14 18.62
N TYR A 475 36.36 8.32 18.73
CA TYR A 475 35.80 9.56 18.21
C TYR A 475 35.81 9.59 16.68
N GLU A 476 36.91 9.20 16.02
CA GLU A 476 36.94 9.13 14.55
C GLU A 476 35.94 8.10 14.02
N ASP A 477 35.80 6.94 14.67
CA ASP A 477 34.74 5.96 14.38
C ASP A 477 33.34 6.56 14.59
N PHE A 478 33.07 7.20 15.73
CA PHE A 478 31.79 7.88 15.98
C PHE A 478 31.50 8.98 14.96
N TYR A 479 32.50 9.78 14.59
CA TYR A 479 32.37 10.87 13.63
C TYR A 479 32.11 10.36 12.20
N LYS A 480 32.74 9.23 11.83
CA LYS A 480 32.62 8.57 10.53
C LYS A 480 31.31 7.80 10.35
N TYR A 481 30.87 7.07 11.37
CA TYR A 481 29.67 6.22 11.33
C TYR A 481 28.44 6.87 11.96
N GLY A 482 28.59 8.05 12.56
CA GLY A 482 27.53 8.80 13.24
C GLY A 482 27.01 8.16 14.53
N ILE A 483 27.51 6.99 14.93
CA ILE A 483 26.96 6.15 15.99
C ILE A 483 28.11 5.46 16.75
N TYR A 484 28.07 5.52 18.07
CA TYR A 484 29.04 4.84 18.94
C TYR A 484 28.52 3.45 19.33
N MET A 485 29.43 2.47 19.40
CA MET A 485 29.06 1.05 19.45
C MET A 485 29.50 0.34 20.73
N GLY A 486 30.07 1.09 21.68
CA GLY A 486 30.92 0.55 22.74
C GLY A 486 32.31 0.18 22.22
N ASN A 487 33.30 0.25 23.10
CA ASN A 487 34.65 -0.26 22.86
C ASN A 487 34.71 -1.80 22.83
N ASN A 488 35.89 -2.39 22.63
CA ASN A 488 36.03 -3.86 22.56
C ASN A 488 35.55 -4.61 23.82
N GLU A 489 35.74 -4.02 25.00
CA GLU A 489 35.32 -4.61 26.27
C GLU A 489 33.81 -4.44 26.51
N GLU A 490 33.27 -3.27 26.20
CA GLU A 490 31.83 -2.96 26.25
C GLU A 490 31.03 -3.84 25.27
N ARG A 491 31.53 -4.01 24.04
CA ARG A 491 30.96 -4.93 23.05
C ARG A 491 31.00 -6.39 23.53
N LYS A 492 32.11 -6.81 24.16
CA LYS A 492 32.27 -8.17 24.72
C LYS A 492 31.29 -8.43 25.87
N ASN A 493 31.07 -7.43 26.73
CA ASN A 493 30.24 -7.55 27.93
C ASN A 493 28.77 -7.10 27.73
N ASN A 494 28.41 -6.59 26.54
CA ASN A 494 27.05 -6.19 26.16
C ASN A 494 26.42 -5.08 27.02
N TYR A 495 27.25 -4.11 27.41
CA TYR A 495 26.84 -2.87 28.04
C TYR A 495 27.80 -1.73 27.65
N ILE A 496 27.31 -0.50 27.67
CA ILE A 496 28.12 0.71 27.50
C ILE A 496 28.17 1.44 28.83
N ILE A 497 29.38 1.81 29.25
CA ILE A 497 29.68 2.54 30.48
C ILE A 497 29.58 4.03 30.21
N LEU A 498 28.60 4.67 30.85
CA LEU A 498 28.38 6.11 30.85
C LEU A 498 28.87 6.74 32.15
N GLN A 499 29.19 8.02 32.12
CA GLN A 499 29.61 8.84 33.26
C GLN A 499 28.49 9.83 33.62
N THR A 500 28.36 10.18 34.89
CA THR A 500 27.57 11.35 35.33
C THR A 500 28.36 12.64 35.06
N SER A 501 27.70 13.80 35.22
CA SER A 501 28.37 15.11 35.19
C SER A 501 29.51 15.24 36.19
N GLU A 502 29.39 14.58 37.34
CA GLU A 502 30.35 14.66 38.44
C GLU A 502 31.56 13.74 38.21
N SER A 503 31.36 12.54 37.65
CA SER A 503 32.43 11.56 37.46
C SER A 503 33.25 11.79 36.18
N VAL A 504 32.70 12.44 35.15
CA VAL A 504 33.34 12.53 33.82
C VAL A 504 34.76 13.12 33.85
N MET A 505 35.02 14.16 34.66
CA MET A 505 36.36 14.78 34.75
C MET A 505 37.36 13.93 35.54
N GLN A 506 36.90 13.23 36.59
CA GLN A 506 37.74 12.29 37.34
C GLN A 506 38.17 11.11 36.45
N TYR A 507 37.25 10.58 35.63
CA TYR A 507 37.54 9.51 34.69
C TYR A 507 38.42 9.96 33.51
N LYS A 508 38.23 11.18 32.99
CA LYS A 508 39.13 11.81 31.99
C LYS A 508 40.58 11.80 32.50
N ASN A 509 40.80 12.30 33.71
CA ASN A 509 42.13 12.38 34.32
C ASN A 509 42.72 10.99 34.64
N LYS A 510 41.90 9.98 34.94
CA LYS A 510 42.36 8.62 35.26
C LYS A 510 42.69 7.78 34.02
N LEU A 511 41.91 7.91 32.94
CA LEU A 511 42.01 7.06 31.75
C LEU A 511 42.79 7.69 30.60
N TYR A 512 42.78 9.03 30.49
CA TYR A 512 43.33 9.77 29.35
C TYR A 512 44.26 10.90 29.82
N ASN A 513 45.03 10.70 30.88
CA ASN A 513 45.95 11.70 31.41
C ASN A 513 46.97 12.15 30.34
N GLY A 514 46.92 13.43 29.94
CA GLY A 514 47.75 13.96 28.85
C GLY A 514 47.38 13.47 27.43
N ILE A 515 46.29 12.71 27.27
CA ILE A 515 45.86 12.12 25.99
C ILE A 515 44.58 12.82 25.51
N LYS A 516 44.55 13.19 24.22
CA LYS A 516 43.38 13.80 23.59
C LYS A 516 42.19 12.83 23.59
N CYS A 517 41.08 13.26 24.18
CA CYS A 517 39.82 12.55 24.23
C CYS A 517 38.64 13.50 23.96
N PHE A 518 37.45 12.93 23.77
CA PHE A 518 36.23 13.66 23.45
C PHE A 518 35.09 13.27 24.39
N ILE A 519 34.17 14.18 24.65
CA ILE A 519 33.01 13.96 25.53
C ILE A 519 31.75 14.01 24.68
N LEU A 520 31.08 12.87 24.55
CA LEU A 520 29.74 12.74 23.99
C LEU A 520 28.71 12.97 25.09
N LYS A 521 27.86 14.00 24.95
CA LYS A 521 26.77 14.33 25.88
C LYS A 521 25.48 13.59 25.46
N LEU A 522 24.81 12.99 26.44
CA LEU A 522 23.65 12.12 26.26
C LEU A 522 22.44 12.69 27.00
N GLN A 523 21.28 12.65 26.38
CA GLN A 523 20.00 13.11 26.95
C GLN A 523 18.91 12.03 26.95
N TYR A 524 19.11 10.92 26.25
CA TYR A 524 18.16 9.80 26.14
C TYR A 524 18.94 8.49 25.94
N CYS A 525 18.79 7.50 26.81
CA CYS A 525 19.46 6.20 26.71
C CYS A 525 18.75 5.11 27.55
N ASN A 526 18.86 3.85 27.13
CA ASN A 526 18.27 2.71 27.83
C ASN A 526 19.22 2.19 28.92
N LEU A 527 18.87 2.41 30.18
CA LEU A 527 19.74 2.09 31.32
C LEU A 527 19.46 0.69 31.88
N TYR A 528 20.51 0.07 32.43
CA TYR A 528 20.34 -1.03 33.37
C TYR A 528 19.82 -0.46 34.69
N CYS A 529 18.75 -1.03 35.21
CA CYS A 529 18.17 -0.64 36.50
C CYS A 529 18.18 -1.81 37.49
N ASP A 530 18.11 -1.49 38.78
CA ASP A 530 17.80 -2.43 39.84
C ASP A 530 16.33 -2.90 39.78
N GLN A 531 15.95 -3.79 40.70
CA GLN A 531 14.59 -4.32 40.80
C GLN A 531 13.51 -3.28 41.18
N PHE A 532 13.92 -2.05 41.54
CA PHE A 532 13.05 -0.94 41.92
C PHE A 532 12.98 0.15 40.83
N GLY A 533 13.68 -0.04 39.70
CA GLY A 533 13.73 0.91 38.59
C GLY A 533 14.81 2.00 38.71
N ASN A 534 15.64 1.97 39.77
CA ASN A 534 16.76 2.92 39.89
C ASN A 534 17.89 2.50 38.94
N PRO A 535 18.55 3.44 38.24
CA PRO A 535 19.66 3.10 37.36
C PRO A 535 20.82 2.52 38.18
N PHE A 536 21.42 1.43 37.68
CA PHE A 536 22.54 0.76 38.33
C PHE A 536 23.77 1.68 38.28
N LEU A 537 24.06 2.27 39.44
CA LEU A 537 25.14 3.23 39.67
C LEU A 537 26.28 2.53 40.42
N ASN A 538 27.51 2.68 39.90
CA ASN A 538 28.73 2.19 40.54
C ASN A 538 29.83 3.25 40.37
N ASP A 539 30.32 3.86 41.45
CA ASP A 539 31.31 4.95 41.42
C ASP A 539 31.00 6.10 40.43
N GLY A 540 29.71 6.46 40.31
CA GLY A 540 29.25 7.49 39.36
C GLY A 540 29.29 7.05 37.89
N LEU A 541 29.45 5.76 37.62
CA LEU A 541 29.21 5.13 36.32
C LEU A 541 27.79 4.61 36.23
N VAL A 542 27.19 4.73 35.04
CA VAL A 542 25.86 4.24 34.70
C VAL A 542 25.97 3.29 33.52
N TYR A 543 25.31 2.14 33.61
CA TYR A 543 25.39 1.11 32.58
C TYR A 543 24.19 1.23 31.63
N CYS A 544 24.45 1.23 30.33
CA CYS A 544 23.46 1.37 29.26
C CYS A 544 23.49 0.15 28.34
N LYS A 545 22.37 -0.21 27.71
CA LYS A 545 22.31 -1.29 26.72
C LYS A 545 21.69 -0.85 25.40
N HIS A 546 22.41 -1.10 24.31
CA HIS A 546 22.04 -0.76 22.92
C HIS A 546 21.46 0.66 22.78
N SER A 547 22.34 1.64 22.59
CA SER A 547 21.94 2.99 22.21
C SER A 547 22.57 3.37 20.88
N ILE A 548 21.76 3.99 20.03
CA ILE A 548 22.21 4.72 18.85
C ILE A 548 22.30 6.18 19.28
N PHE A 549 23.50 6.75 19.18
CA PHE A 549 23.83 8.02 19.80
C PHE A 549 23.85 9.17 18.79
N ILE A 550 23.38 10.35 19.18
CA ILE A 550 23.29 11.53 18.30
C ILE A 550 24.32 12.59 18.71
N ARG A 551 24.84 13.30 17.71
CA ARG A 551 25.73 14.48 17.81
C ARG A 551 25.40 15.43 18.98
N ASN A 552 26.20 15.35 20.04
CA ASN A 552 26.60 16.47 20.88
C ASN A 552 27.97 16.14 21.48
N VAL A 553 29.01 16.13 20.65
CA VAL A 553 30.38 15.88 21.06
C VAL A 553 31.13 17.19 21.20
N ILE A 554 31.74 17.38 22.37
CA ILE A 554 32.63 18.49 22.68
C ILE A 554 34.04 17.91 22.86
N SER A 555 35.07 18.59 22.35
CA SER A 555 36.46 18.22 22.64
C SER A 555 36.70 18.33 24.15
N ALA A 556 37.21 17.26 24.77
CA ALA A 556 37.41 17.25 26.22
C ALA A 556 38.47 18.27 26.69
N ASN A 557 39.27 18.82 25.77
CA ASN A 557 40.28 19.84 26.07
C ASN A 557 39.68 21.23 26.39
N ASN A 558 38.39 21.45 26.12
CA ASN A 558 37.69 22.72 26.34
C ASN A 558 36.66 22.65 27.49
N LEU A 559 36.81 21.66 28.38
CA LEU A 559 35.98 21.38 29.56
C LEU A 559 36.88 21.19 30.79
#